data_AF-A0A0Q0W5F2-F1
#
_entry.id   AF-A0A0Q0W5F2-F1
#
_cell.length_a   1.000
_cell.length_b   1.000
_cell.length_c   1.000
_cell.angle_alpha   90.00
_cell.angle_beta   90.00
_cell.angle_gamma   90.00
#
_symmetry.space_group_name_H-M   'P 1'
#
loop_
_entity.id
_entity.type
_entity.pdbx_description
1 polymer ?
#
loop_
_entity_poly.entity_id
_entity_poly.type
_entity_poly.pdbx_seq_one_letter_code
_entity_poly.pdbx_strand_id
1 'polypeptide(L)'
;MVNEPGILSLGEGEVLHLEVEGEHYQLPPDDVRNLLFTGRAAPLVKIQRLGSDEAKQRVTIEGHCTMNRAGKAIIFFTVMGHFIIPLVSFRRVARGDAVSAPLFPLFPGEPGADDE
;
A
#
# COMPACT_ATOMS: atom_id res chain seq x y z
N MET A 1 -1.76 19.95 -4.63
CA MET A 1 -1.53 19.24 -3.36
C MET A 1 -0.40 18.24 -3.57
N VAL A 2 0.66 18.33 -2.78
CA VAL A 2 1.80 17.40 -2.81
C VAL A 2 1.49 16.25 -1.88
N ASN A 3 1.43 15.03 -2.39
CA ASN A 3 1.27 13.85 -1.53
C ASN A 3 2.54 13.66 -0.69
N GLU A 4 2.38 13.39 0.60
CA GLU A 4 3.49 13.06 1.49
C GLU A 4 3.94 11.59 1.28
N PRO A 5 5.21 11.26 1.57
CA PRO A 5 5.65 9.87 1.59
C PRO A 5 4.85 9.03 2.59
N GLY A 6 4.39 7.87 2.15
CA GLY A 6 3.71 6.90 3.01
C GLY A 6 4.66 5.85 3.59
N ILE A 7 4.09 4.88 4.29
CA ILE A 7 4.82 3.77 4.91
C ILE A 7 4.18 2.44 4.51
N LEU A 8 5.03 1.47 4.14
CA LEU A 8 4.67 0.06 4.07
C LEU A 8 5.28 -0.65 5.29
N SER A 9 4.49 -1.42 6.02
CA SER A 9 4.95 -2.20 7.18
C SER A 9 4.36 -3.61 7.17
N LEU A 10 4.99 -4.52 7.91
CA LEU A 10 4.49 -5.87 8.14
C LEU A 10 3.73 -5.92 9.46
N GLY A 11 2.49 -6.40 9.43
CA GLY A 11 1.66 -6.60 10.61
C GLY A 11 1.48 -8.07 10.96
N GLU A 12 0.51 -8.32 11.84
CA GLU A 12 0.16 -9.68 12.27
C GLU A 12 -0.33 -10.53 11.10
N GLY A 13 -0.07 -11.84 11.18
CA GLY A 13 -0.52 -12.80 10.15
C GLY A 13 0.08 -12.56 8.76
N GLU A 14 1.26 -11.93 8.68
CA GLU A 14 1.95 -11.57 7.43
C GLU A 14 1.19 -10.55 6.55
N VAL A 15 0.21 -9.85 7.11
CA VAL A 15 -0.52 -8.81 6.40
C VAL A 15 0.39 -7.60 6.19
N LEU A 16 0.45 -7.11 4.96
CA LEU A 16 1.14 -5.84 4.69
C LEU A 16 0.19 -4.68 4.90
N HIS A 17 0.68 -3.67 5.60
CA HIS A 17 -0.04 -2.44 5.93
C HIS A 17 0.53 -1.27 5.14
N LEU A 18 -0.36 -0.51 4.48
CA LEU A 18 -0.06 0.69 3.73
C LEU A 18 -0.66 1.88 4.46
N GLU A 19 0.17 2.81 4.94
CA GLU A 19 -0.25 4.05 5.57
C GLU A 19 0.11 5.24 4.66
N VAL A 20 -0.89 5.96 4.17
CA VAL A 20 -0.74 7.12 3.27
C VAL A 20 -1.79 8.17 3.61
N GLU A 21 -1.42 9.44 3.77
CA GLU A 21 -2.38 10.55 3.98
C GLU A 21 -3.39 10.30 5.13
N GLY A 22 -2.96 9.65 6.22
CA GLY A 22 -3.82 9.26 7.35
C GLY A 22 -4.76 8.07 7.09
N GLU A 23 -4.70 7.50 5.88
CA GLU A 23 -5.47 6.33 5.48
C GLU A 23 -4.67 5.04 5.61
N HIS A 24 -5.38 3.96 5.97
CA HIS A 24 -4.78 2.67 6.27
C HIS A 24 -5.41 1.55 5.41
N TYR A 25 -4.59 0.97 4.54
CA TYR A 25 -4.97 -0.15 3.70
C TYR A 25 -4.17 -1.40 4.07
N GLN A 26 -4.71 -2.56 3.70
CA GLN A 26 -4.10 -3.85 3.91
C GLN A 26 -3.96 -4.59 2.59
N LEU A 27 -2.90 -5.40 2.51
CA LEU A 27 -2.64 -6.35 1.44
C LEU A 27 -2.45 -7.74 2.08
N PRO A 28 -3.43 -8.65 1.93
CA PRO A 28 -3.37 -9.98 2.53
C PRO A 28 -2.21 -10.84 2.01
N PRO A 29 -1.72 -11.83 2.79
CA PRO A 29 -0.55 -12.64 2.43
C PRO A 29 -0.69 -13.38 1.09
N ASP A 30 -1.88 -13.90 0.77
CA ASP A 30 -2.13 -14.58 -0.50
C ASP A 30 -2.03 -13.63 -1.69
N ASP A 31 -2.48 -12.39 -1.51
CA ASP A 31 -2.39 -11.35 -2.52
C ASP A 31 -0.94 -10.87 -2.70
N VAL A 32 -0.16 -10.78 -1.61
CA VAL A 32 1.30 -10.55 -1.68
C VAL A 32 1.99 -11.66 -2.46
N ARG A 33 1.67 -12.92 -2.18
CA ARG A 33 2.22 -14.08 -2.90
C ARG A 33 1.87 -14.03 -4.37
N ASN A 34 0.60 -13.81 -4.71
CA ASN A 34 0.14 -13.72 -6.09
C ASN A 34 0.83 -12.58 -6.85
N LEU A 35 0.94 -11.40 -6.24
CA LEU A 35 1.66 -10.25 -6.80
C LEU A 35 3.13 -10.58 -7.09
N LEU A 36 3.83 -11.21 -6.14
CA LEU A 36 5.26 -11.50 -6.28
C LEU A 36 5.58 -12.66 -7.23
N PHE A 37 4.75 -13.71 -7.26
CA PHE A 37 5.02 -14.92 -8.04
C PHE A 37 4.41 -14.90 -9.44
N THR A 38 3.25 -14.27 -9.59
CA THR A 38 2.51 -14.27 -10.87
C THR A 38 2.50 -12.90 -11.55
N GLY A 39 2.92 -11.84 -10.85
CA GLY A 39 2.85 -10.47 -11.34
C GLY A 39 1.41 -9.93 -11.49
N ARG A 40 0.41 -10.65 -10.96
CA ARG A 40 -0.99 -10.23 -11.01
C ARG A 40 -1.20 -9.04 -10.08
N ALA A 41 -2.00 -8.08 -10.53
CA ALA A 41 -2.45 -7.00 -9.68
C ALA A 41 -3.23 -7.56 -8.47
N ALA A 42 -3.07 -6.91 -7.33
CA ALA A 42 -3.66 -7.33 -6.08
C ALA A 42 -4.50 -6.20 -5.45
N PRO A 43 -5.65 -6.51 -4.85
CA PRO A 43 -6.52 -5.50 -4.26
C PRO A 43 -5.90 -4.89 -2.99
N LEU A 44 -6.16 -3.61 -2.77
CA LEU A 44 -5.92 -2.95 -1.49
C LEU A 44 -7.23 -2.86 -0.75
N VAL A 45 -7.27 -3.38 0.48
CA VAL A 45 -8.50 -3.44 1.27
C VAL A 45 -8.43 -2.52 2.48
N LYS A 46 -9.54 -1.89 2.81
CA LYS A 46 -9.73 -1.14 4.05
C LYS A 46 -10.64 -1.94 4.97
N ILE A 47 -10.22 -2.11 6.22
CA ILE A 47 -11.00 -2.81 7.24
C ILE A 47 -11.61 -1.78 8.18
N GLN A 48 -12.94 -1.71 8.19
CA GLN A 48 -13.71 -0.87 9.10
C GLN A 48 -14.34 -1.74 10.18
N ARG A 49 -14.02 -1.47 11.45
CA ARG A 49 -14.70 -2.09 12.58
C ARG A 49 -16.10 -1.48 12.72
N LEU A 50 -17.13 -2.33 12.77
CA LEU A 50 -18.52 -1.91 12.93
C LEU A 50 -18.94 -2.07 14.38
N GLY A 51 -18.81 -0.98 15.15
CA GLY A 51 -19.15 -0.95 16.57
C GLY A 51 -18.03 -1.50 17.47
N SER A 52 -18.38 -1.86 18.70
CA SER A 52 -17.43 -2.34 19.73
C SER A 52 -17.12 -3.84 19.65
N ASP A 53 -17.72 -4.55 18.69
CA ASP A 53 -17.60 -5.99 18.54
C ASP A 53 -16.54 -6.31 17.48
N GLU A 54 -15.41 -6.88 17.88
CA GLU A 54 -14.29 -7.21 16.98
C GLU A 54 -14.69 -8.18 15.87
N ALA A 55 -15.78 -8.94 16.05
CA ALA A 55 -16.29 -9.90 15.09
C ALA A 55 -17.02 -9.24 13.90
N LYS A 56 -17.43 -7.97 14.00
CA LYS A 56 -18.12 -7.25 12.93
C LYS A 56 -17.16 -6.31 12.21
N GLN A 57 -16.55 -6.82 11.15
CA GLN A 57 -15.68 -6.03 10.28
C GLN A 57 -16.29 -5.93 8.88
N ARG A 58 -16.22 -4.74 8.30
CA ARG A 58 -16.52 -4.52 6.89
C ARG A 58 -15.21 -4.35 6.14
N VAL A 59 -15.04 -5.16 5.10
CA VAL A 59 -13.90 -5.08 4.18
C VAL A 59 -14.37 -4.38 2.91
N THR A 60 -13.70 -3.29 2.52
CA THR A 60 -13.92 -2.58 1.25
C THR A 60 -12.65 -2.62 0.40
N ILE A 61 -12.80 -2.73 -0.92
CA ILE A 61 -11.67 -2.57 -1.85
C ILE A 61 -11.61 -1.10 -2.23
N GLU A 62 -10.52 -0.42 -1.89
CA GLU A 62 -10.34 1.03 -2.10
C GLU A 62 -9.08 1.36 -2.91
N GLY A 63 -8.57 0.35 -3.60
CA GLY A 63 -7.41 0.49 -4.46
C GLY A 63 -6.91 -0.86 -4.96
N HIS A 64 -5.78 -0.82 -5.65
CA HIS A 64 -5.05 -2.01 -6.06
C HIS A 64 -3.56 -1.69 -6.18
N CYS A 65 -2.73 -2.72 -6.23
CA CYS A 65 -1.32 -2.58 -6.51
C CYS A 65 -0.89 -3.51 -7.65
N THR A 66 0.17 -3.14 -8.33
CA THR A 66 0.73 -3.92 -9.44
C THR A 66 2.25 -3.79 -9.47
N MET A 67 2.91 -4.79 -10.04
CA MET A 67 4.33 -4.68 -10.35
C MET A 67 4.50 -3.83 -11.61
N ASN A 68 5.44 -2.89 -11.59
CA ASN A 68 5.73 -2.10 -12.78
C ASN A 68 6.28 -2.98 -13.91
N ARG A 69 6.20 -2.50 -15.16
CA ARG A 69 6.62 -3.26 -16.35
C ARG A 69 8.07 -3.77 -16.29
N ALA A 70 8.95 -3.01 -15.63
CA ALA A 70 10.36 -3.39 -15.49
C ALA A 70 10.61 -4.47 -14.42
N GLY A 71 9.62 -4.84 -13.61
CA GLY A 71 9.77 -5.79 -12.51
C GLY A 71 10.69 -5.27 -11.40
N LYS A 72 10.72 -3.95 -11.19
CA LYS A 72 11.64 -3.27 -10.25
C LYS A 72 10.92 -2.56 -9.11
N ALA A 73 9.62 -2.34 -9.22
CA ALA A 73 8.85 -1.63 -8.21
C ALA A 73 7.40 -2.15 -8.15
N ILE A 74 6.78 -1.95 -6.99
CA ILE A 74 5.33 -2.08 -6.84
C ILE A 74 4.74 -0.67 -6.88
N ILE A 75 3.67 -0.49 -7.63
CA ILE A 75 2.87 0.74 -7.70
C ILE A 75 1.56 0.46 -6.98
N PHE A 76 1.18 1.34 -6.05
CA PHE A 76 -0.08 1.34 -5.34
C PHE A 76 -0.98 2.43 -5.92
N PHE A 77 -2.20 2.06 -6.29
CA PHE A 77 -3.24 2.97 -6.73
C PHE A 77 -4.30 3.02 -5.64
N THR A 78 -4.41 4.15 -4.95
CA THR A 78 -5.41 4.40 -3.91
C THR A 78 -6.24 5.62 -4.25
N VAL A 79 -7.34 5.82 -3.52
CA VAL A 79 -8.13 7.06 -3.59
C VAL A 79 -7.35 8.29 -3.12
N MET A 80 -6.32 8.10 -2.30
CA MET A 80 -5.45 9.18 -1.81
C MET A 80 -4.31 9.54 -2.78
N GLY A 81 -4.14 8.76 -3.86
CA GLY A 81 -3.12 8.99 -4.87
C GLY A 81 -2.36 7.73 -5.25
N HIS A 82 -1.28 7.93 -5.99
CA HIS A 82 -0.47 6.84 -6.50
C HIS A 82 0.90 6.86 -5.84
N PHE A 83 1.33 5.70 -5.36
CA PHE A 83 2.58 5.56 -4.64
C PHE A 83 3.42 4.44 -5.24
N ILE A 84 4.74 4.50 -5.04
CA ILE A 84 5.70 3.54 -5.56
C ILE A 84 6.70 3.13 -4.48
N ILE A 85 7.07 1.85 -4.49
CA ILE A 85 8.14 1.30 -3.66
C ILE A 85 9.07 0.42 -4.51
N PRO A 86 10.40 0.47 -4.30
CA PRO A 86 11.30 -0.50 -4.90
C PRO A 86 10.95 -1.93 -4.51
N LEU A 87 10.97 -2.86 -5.46
CA LEU A 87 10.62 -4.26 -5.24
C LEU A 87 11.52 -4.92 -4.17
N VAL A 88 12.78 -4.48 -4.07
CA VAL A 88 13.70 -4.96 -3.02
C VAL A 88 13.21 -4.57 -1.63
N SER A 89 12.76 -3.33 -1.45
CA SER A 89 12.23 -2.84 -0.16
C SER A 89 10.92 -3.54 0.17
N PHE A 90 10.01 -3.66 -0.81
CA PHE A 90 8.77 -4.40 -0.66
C PHE A 90 9.00 -5.84 -0.21
N ARG A 91 9.94 -6.56 -0.85
CA ARG A 91 10.27 -7.95 -0.49
C ARG A 91 10.85 -8.08 0.90
N ARG A 92 11.69 -7.12 1.33
CA ARG A 92 12.26 -7.14 2.68
C ARG A 92 11.17 -6.96 3.73
N VAL A 93 10.23 -6.03 3.53
CA VAL A 93 9.08 -5.86 4.43
C VAL A 93 8.19 -7.11 4.41
N ALA A 94 7.82 -7.60 3.23
CA ALA A 94 6.98 -8.79 3.07
C ALA A 94 7.54 -10.08 3.69
N ARG A 95 8.86 -10.16 3.89
CA ARG A 95 9.55 -11.30 4.52
C ARG A 95 9.84 -11.10 6.01
N GLY A 96 9.61 -9.89 6.53
CA GLY A 96 10.04 -9.52 7.88
C GLY A 96 11.54 -9.21 8.00
N ASP A 97 12.28 -9.11 6.89
CA ASP A 97 13.70 -8.68 6.87
C ASP A 97 13.86 -7.17 7.15
N ALA A 98 12.76 -6.42 7.09
CA ALA A 98 12.67 -5.01 7.43
C ALA A 98 11.34 -4.73 8.14
N VAL A 99 11.36 -3.90 9.18
CA VAL A 99 10.17 -3.49 9.93
C VAL A 99 9.20 -2.71 9.04
N SER A 100 9.73 -1.79 8.25
CA SER A 100 8.97 -0.96 7.32
C SER A 100 9.84 -0.41 6.19
N ALA A 101 9.22 0.22 5.21
CA ALA A 101 9.88 0.95 4.13
C ALA A 101 9.03 2.14 3.67
N PRO A 102 9.66 3.23 3.20
CA PRO A 102 8.93 4.38 2.69
C PRO A 102 8.24 4.06 1.35
N LEU A 103 7.07 4.66 1.17
CA LEU A 103 6.35 4.77 -0.09
C LEU A 103 6.57 6.18 -0.63
N PHE A 104 6.86 6.28 -1.93
CA PHE A 104 7.06 7.57 -2.57
C PHE A 104 5.86 7.93 -3.43
N PRO A 105 5.37 9.18 -3.43
CA PRO A 105 4.41 9.63 -4.42
C PRO A 105 4.92 9.36 -5.84
N LEU A 106 4.09 8.74 -6.67
CA LEU A 106 4.45 8.43 -8.06
C LEU A 106 4.52 9.69 -8.93
N PHE A 107 3.67 10.66 -8.62
CA PHE A 107 3.67 11.98 -9.23
C PHE A 107 3.98 12.99 -8.13
N PRO A 108 5.05 13.80 -8.25
CA PRO A 108 5.24 14.92 -7.35
C PRO A 108 4.05 15.86 -7.52
N GLY A 109 3.46 16.33 -6.41
CA GLY A 109 2.50 17.43 -6.53
C GLY A 109 3.21 18.63 -7.14
N GLU A 110 2.52 19.38 -7.99
CA GLU A 110 3.12 20.58 -8.58
C GLU A 110 3.58 21.51 -7.46
N PRO A 111 4.87 21.91 -7.43
CA PRO A 111 5.30 22.93 -6.50
C PRO A 111 4.65 24.25 -6.89
N GLY A 112 3.82 24.82 -6.01
CA GLY A 112 3.33 26.19 -6.12
C GLY A 112 1.87 26.41 -6.56
N ALA A 113 0.94 25.49 -6.32
CA ALA A 113 -0.50 25.74 -6.51
C ALA A 113 -1.20 26.27 -5.23
N ASP A 114 -0.43 26.77 -4.26
CA ASP A 114 -0.92 27.50 -3.09
C ASP A 114 -0.55 28.98 -3.26
N ASP A 115 -1.17 29.66 -4.24
CA ASP A 115 -1.23 31.12 -4.36
C ASP A 115 -2.32 31.49 -5.40
N GLU A 116 -3.59 31.31 -5.04
CA GLU A 116 -4.71 32.19 -5.46
C GLU A 116 -5.89 32.13 -4.49
#